data_AF-A0A1G2ZRH5-F1
#
_entry.id   AF-A0A1G2ZRH5-F1
#
_cell.length_a   1.000
_cell.length_b   1.000
_cell.length_c   1.000
_cell.angle_alpha   90.00
_cell.angle_beta   90.00
_cell.angle_gamma   90.00
#
_symmetry.space_group_name_H-M   'P 1'
#
loop_
_entity.id
_entity.type
_entity.pdbx_description
1 polymer ?
#
loop_
_entity_poly.entity_id
_entity_poly.type
_entity_poly.pdbx_seq_one_letter_code
_entity_poly.pdbx_strand_id
1 'polypeptide(L)'
;MPPGVNYDLWLGPAPKRPFNKNRFHYNWHWFWDYGTGDIGNDGIHQIDIARWGLGVGMPKAVSCSGGQLFYDDDHQTPDTQVATFEYDDVYLMFEMRLWTAYDLEGHDNGDIFYGDNGTLSIGRNGWQVTFKNGKSGPGGPRGQYLHAVNFIKAVRSRKAGDLNADVEVGHHSATLCHIANIAMRVGRRLKFDLARERFIDDAEANTYLTKPYRQGYELPTL
;
A
#
# COMPACT_ATOMS: atom_id res chain seq x y z
N MET A 1 -21.95 22.30 2.28
CA MET A 1 -21.48 21.19 3.13
C MET A 1 -22.68 20.33 3.53
N PRO A 2 -22.57 19.00 3.59
CA PRO A 2 -23.68 18.16 4.03
C PRO A 2 -24.12 18.50 5.46
N PRO A 3 -25.42 18.44 5.79
CA PRO A 3 -25.89 18.63 7.15
C PRO A 3 -25.17 17.71 8.14
N GLY A 4 -24.77 18.25 9.30
CA GLY A 4 -24.07 17.50 10.35
C GLY A 4 -22.55 17.34 10.18
N VAL A 5 -21.98 17.80 9.06
CA VAL A 5 -20.53 17.71 8.83
C VAL A 5 -19.79 18.91 9.41
N ASN A 6 -18.94 18.67 10.40
CA ASN A 6 -17.89 19.61 10.78
C ASN A 6 -16.69 19.42 9.83
N TYR A 7 -16.66 20.21 8.75
CA TYR A 7 -15.63 20.07 7.72
C TYR A 7 -14.24 20.53 8.19
N ASP A 8 -14.18 21.49 9.12
CA ASP A 8 -12.90 21.95 9.66
C ASP A 8 -12.20 20.83 10.44
N LEU A 9 -12.98 20.09 11.23
CA LEU A 9 -12.53 18.88 11.93
C LEU A 9 -12.19 17.74 10.97
N TRP A 10 -13.01 17.54 9.93
CA TRP A 10 -12.77 16.51 8.92
C TRP A 10 -11.45 16.73 8.16
N LEU A 11 -11.11 17.99 7.83
CA LEU A 11 -9.82 18.33 7.21
C LEU A 11 -8.64 17.97 8.11
N GLY A 12 -8.83 18.01 9.43
CA GLY A 12 -7.80 17.69 10.41
C GLY A 12 -6.52 18.51 10.17
N PRO A 13 -5.34 17.86 10.16
CA PRO A 13 -4.05 18.55 9.99
C PRO A 13 -3.80 19.06 8.56
N ALA A 14 -4.56 18.61 7.56
CA ALA A 14 -4.31 18.94 6.16
C ALA A 14 -4.65 20.42 5.84
N PRO A 15 -4.06 21.04 4.80
CA PRO A 15 -4.27 22.45 4.49
C PRO A 15 -5.74 22.86 4.42
N LYS A 16 -6.06 24.04 4.98
CA LYS A 16 -7.43 24.56 4.97
C LYS A 16 -7.85 24.86 3.54
N ARG A 17 -9.00 24.33 3.12
CA ARG A 17 -9.58 24.55 1.80
C ARG A 17 -11.09 24.75 1.89
N PRO A 18 -11.72 25.44 0.93
CA PRO A 18 -13.17 25.45 0.80
C PRO A 18 -13.71 24.04 0.60
N PHE A 19 -14.92 23.77 1.08
CA PHE A 19 -15.58 22.48 0.86
C PHE A 19 -15.73 22.22 -0.65
N ASN A 20 -15.23 21.07 -1.08
CA ASN A 20 -15.43 20.54 -2.42
C ASN A 20 -15.90 19.07 -2.29
N LYS A 21 -17.06 18.76 -2.90
CA LYS A 21 -17.63 17.39 -2.89
C LYS A 21 -16.67 16.37 -3.53
N ASN A 22 -15.91 16.76 -4.55
CA ASN A 22 -14.95 15.87 -5.22
C ASN A 22 -13.80 15.46 -4.31
N ARG A 23 -13.49 16.26 -3.28
CA ARG A 23 -12.39 15.99 -2.32
C ARG A 23 -12.91 15.44 -1.00
N PHE A 24 -14.21 15.15 -0.92
CA PHE A 24 -14.89 14.73 0.29
C PHE A 24 -15.06 13.20 0.34
N HIS A 25 -15.78 12.70 1.34
CA HIS A 25 -15.96 11.28 1.70
C HIS A 25 -15.92 10.30 0.52
N TYR A 26 -15.14 9.22 0.69
CA TYR A 26 -14.59 8.35 -0.35
C TYR A 26 -13.51 9.00 -1.21
N ASN A 27 -13.80 10.03 -2.00
CA ASN A 27 -12.85 10.57 -3.01
C ASN A 27 -11.59 11.27 -2.46
N TRP A 28 -11.54 11.54 -1.15
CA TRP A 28 -10.39 12.17 -0.49
C TRP A 28 -9.05 11.48 -0.77
N HIS A 29 -9.05 10.15 -0.96
CA HIS A 29 -7.82 9.38 -1.12
C HIS A 29 -7.05 9.70 -2.41
N TRP A 30 -7.74 10.27 -3.41
CA TRP A 30 -7.18 10.73 -4.70
C TRP A 30 -6.34 12.01 -4.61
N PHE A 31 -6.31 12.67 -3.45
CA PHE A 31 -5.64 13.95 -3.26
C PHE A 31 -4.51 13.84 -2.23
N TRP A 32 -3.32 14.34 -2.58
CA TRP A 32 -2.11 14.25 -1.75
C TRP A 32 -2.22 14.91 -0.37
N ASP A 33 -3.17 15.83 -0.20
CA ASP A 33 -3.44 16.44 1.10
C ASP A 33 -3.93 15.40 2.13
N TYR A 34 -4.67 14.39 1.68
CA TYR A 34 -5.47 13.50 2.53
C TYR A 34 -5.10 12.02 2.39
N GLY A 35 -4.71 11.57 1.19
CA GLY A 35 -4.46 10.16 0.94
C GLY A 35 -3.31 9.90 -0.03
N THR A 36 -3.31 8.67 -0.52
CA THR A 36 -2.17 8.02 -1.18
C THR A 36 -2.56 7.41 -2.52
N GLY A 37 -3.73 7.75 -3.07
CA GLY A 37 -4.28 7.12 -4.25
C GLY A 37 -4.62 5.66 -4.00
N ASP A 38 -4.78 4.90 -5.08
CA ASP A 38 -5.27 3.54 -4.95
C ASP A 38 -4.21 2.54 -4.45
N ILE A 39 -2.92 2.82 -4.62
CA ILE A 39 -1.85 2.01 -4.01
C ILE A 39 -1.98 1.91 -2.48
N GLY A 40 -2.48 2.96 -1.81
CA GLY A 40 -2.73 2.91 -0.38
C GLY A 40 -4.19 2.64 0.02
N ASN A 41 -5.09 2.49 -0.95
CA ASN A 41 -6.49 2.14 -0.73
C ASN A 41 -6.70 0.63 -0.95
N ASP A 42 -6.59 0.15 -2.19
CA ASP A 42 -6.71 -1.29 -2.52
C ASP A 42 -5.34 -1.97 -2.60
N GLY A 43 -4.34 -1.30 -3.19
CA GLY A 43 -3.02 -1.89 -3.45
C GLY A 43 -2.27 -2.37 -2.20
N ILE A 44 -2.53 -1.74 -1.05
CA ILE A 44 -1.94 -2.12 0.25
C ILE A 44 -2.27 -3.57 0.62
N HIS A 45 -3.45 -4.08 0.25
CA HIS A 45 -3.84 -5.44 0.58
C HIS A 45 -2.94 -6.48 -0.10
N GLN A 46 -2.48 -6.20 -1.32
CA GLN A 46 -1.61 -7.09 -2.12
C GLN A 46 -0.16 -6.87 -1.74
N ILE A 47 0.26 -5.62 -1.57
CA ILE A 47 1.60 -5.30 -1.06
C ILE A 47 1.86 -5.99 0.29
N ASP A 48 0.87 -6.03 1.19
CA ASP A 48 0.99 -6.75 2.46
C ASP A 48 1.15 -8.26 2.29
N ILE A 49 0.30 -8.90 1.47
CA ILE A 49 0.38 -10.34 1.19
C ILE A 49 1.71 -10.69 0.50
N ALA A 50 2.13 -9.93 -0.50
CA ALA A 50 3.39 -10.11 -1.20
C ALA A 50 4.59 -9.97 -0.26
N ARG A 51 4.65 -8.89 0.55
CA ARG A 51 5.73 -8.67 1.51
C ARG A 51 5.78 -9.79 2.56
N TRP A 52 4.63 -10.16 3.10
CA TRP A 52 4.52 -11.22 4.11
C TRP A 52 4.90 -12.59 3.53
N GLY A 53 4.42 -12.92 2.32
CA GLY A 53 4.73 -14.19 1.65
C GLY A 53 6.20 -14.32 1.22
N LEU A 54 6.86 -13.20 0.92
CA LEU A 54 8.31 -13.16 0.70
C LEU A 54 9.11 -13.27 1.99
N GLY A 55 8.49 -13.10 3.17
CA GLY A 55 9.16 -13.10 4.46
C GLY A 55 10.14 -11.95 4.63
N VAL A 56 9.90 -10.83 3.94
CA VAL A 56 10.80 -9.66 3.93
C VAL A 56 10.30 -8.54 4.83
N GLY A 57 11.23 -7.76 5.34
CA GLY A 57 10.96 -6.52 6.06
C GLY A 57 10.71 -5.37 5.09
N MET A 58 11.39 -4.26 5.34
CA MET A 58 11.38 -3.08 4.48
C MET A 58 12.45 -3.17 3.37
N PRO A 59 12.22 -2.58 2.18
CA PRO A 59 13.16 -2.68 1.07
C PRO A 59 14.37 -1.76 1.22
N LYS A 60 15.49 -2.13 0.57
CA LYS A 60 16.70 -1.30 0.48
C LYS A 60 16.52 -0.09 -0.42
N ALA A 61 15.69 -0.25 -1.46
CA ALA A 61 15.39 0.81 -2.39
C ALA A 61 14.02 0.63 -3.04
N VAL A 62 13.50 1.72 -3.58
CA VAL A 62 12.27 1.75 -4.35
C VAL A 62 12.44 2.61 -5.59
N SER A 63 11.88 2.16 -6.70
CA SER A 63 11.62 2.97 -7.89
C SER A 63 10.14 2.87 -8.24
N CYS A 64 9.58 3.96 -8.77
CA CYS A 64 8.18 3.96 -9.17
C CYS A 64 7.98 4.90 -10.36
N SER A 65 7.15 4.47 -11.30
CA SER A 65 6.67 5.26 -12.42
C SER A 65 5.16 5.14 -12.50
N GLY A 66 4.45 6.24 -12.73
CA GLY A 66 3.02 6.24 -12.83
C GLY A 66 2.47 7.57 -13.29
N GLY A 67 1.17 7.61 -13.55
CA GLY A 67 0.47 8.80 -14.01
C GLY A 67 -1.04 8.62 -14.01
N GLN A 68 -1.71 9.66 -14.49
CA GLN A 68 -3.15 9.68 -14.73
C GLN A 68 -3.35 9.48 -16.22
N LEU A 69 -3.71 8.26 -16.61
CA LEU A 69 -3.70 7.85 -18.02
C LEU A 69 -5.11 7.64 -18.58
N PHE A 70 -6.14 7.55 -17.74
CA PHE A 70 -7.50 7.31 -18.19
C PHE A 70 -8.41 8.53 -18.04
N TYR A 71 -8.48 9.10 -16.84
CA TYR A 71 -9.33 10.27 -16.57
C TYR A 71 -8.53 11.57 -16.69
N ASP A 72 -9.15 12.58 -17.31
CA ASP A 72 -8.72 13.98 -17.27
C ASP A 72 -9.63 14.73 -16.29
N ASP A 73 -9.35 14.59 -14.99
CA ASP A 73 -10.12 15.21 -13.91
C ASP A 73 -9.21 15.79 -12.80
N ASP A 74 -9.79 16.11 -11.63
CA ASP A 74 -9.08 16.79 -10.55
C ASP A 74 -8.30 15.88 -9.59
N HIS A 75 -8.31 14.54 -9.77
CA HIS A 75 -7.46 13.66 -8.96
C HIS A 75 -5.98 14.04 -9.09
N GLN A 76 -5.14 13.64 -8.13
CA GLN A 76 -3.71 14.01 -8.11
C GLN A 76 -2.77 12.82 -8.04
N THR A 77 -3.29 11.68 -7.59
CA THR A 77 -2.55 10.41 -7.49
C THR A 77 -2.64 9.66 -8.82
N PRO A 78 -1.72 8.74 -9.11
CA PRO A 78 -1.77 7.96 -10.35
C PRO A 78 -2.97 7.00 -10.37
N ASP A 79 -3.49 6.73 -11.56
CA ASP A 79 -4.44 5.65 -11.84
C ASP A 79 -3.76 4.42 -12.46
N THR A 80 -2.54 4.63 -12.96
CA THR A 80 -1.67 3.61 -13.53
C THR A 80 -0.27 3.80 -12.97
N GLN A 81 0.26 2.78 -12.32
CA GLN A 81 1.59 2.85 -11.71
C GLN A 81 2.26 1.48 -11.62
N VAL A 82 3.59 1.50 -11.71
CA VAL A 82 4.46 0.36 -11.47
C VAL A 82 5.51 0.76 -10.45
N ALA A 83 5.56 0.04 -9.33
CA ALA A 83 6.55 0.20 -8.28
C ALA A 83 7.42 -1.06 -8.18
N THR A 84 8.72 -0.88 -8.01
CA THR A 84 9.67 -1.96 -7.76
C THR A 84 10.37 -1.71 -6.44
N PHE A 85 10.29 -2.69 -5.54
CA PHE A 85 10.93 -2.69 -4.24
C PHE A 85 12.07 -3.71 -4.24
N GLU A 86 13.27 -3.25 -3.87
CA GLU A 86 14.49 -4.05 -3.97
C GLU A 86 14.90 -4.59 -2.59
N TYR A 87 15.09 -5.90 -2.51
CA TYR A 87 15.66 -6.60 -1.37
C TYR A 87 16.97 -7.31 -1.79
N ASP A 88 17.56 -8.08 -0.88
CA ASP A 88 18.88 -8.71 -1.08
C ASP A 88 18.84 -9.74 -2.21
N ASP A 89 17.84 -10.62 -2.16
CA ASP A 89 17.75 -11.78 -3.06
C ASP A 89 16.44 -11.81 -3.85
N VAL A 90 15.57 -10.79 -3.69
CA VAL A 90 14.25 -10.76 -4.32
C VAL A 90 13.80 -9.34 -4.63
N TYR A 91 12.96 -9.21 -5.64
CA TYR A 91 12.22 -7.99 -5.96
C TYR A 91 10.74 -8.22 -5.71
N LEU A 92 10.07 -7.22 -5.11
CA LEU A 92 8.62 -7.13 -5.11
C LEU A 92 8.23 -6.09 -6.16
N MET A 93 7.40 -6.48 -7.11
CA MET A 93 6.85 -5.58 -8.13
C MET A 93 5.36 -5.42 -7.89
N PHE A 94 4.91 -4.16 -7.86
CA PHE A 94 3.50 -3.81 -7.79
C PHE A 94 3.11 -3.12 -9.09
N GLU A 95 2.09 -3.64 -9.77
CA GLU A 95 1.53 -3.05 -10.98
C GLU A 95 0.03 -2.79 -10.77
N MET A 96 -0.39 -1.56 -11.01
CA MET A 96 -1.76 -1.09 -10.87
C MET A 96 -2.20 -0.43 -12.16
N ARG A 97 -3.36 -0.84 -12.67
CA ARG A 97 -3.97 -0.36 -13.92
C ARG A 97 -5.49 -0.29 -13.73
N LEU A 98 -6.00 0.71 -13.01
CA LEU A 98 -7.36 0.67 -12.47
C LEU A 98 -8.48 0.53 -13.51
N TRP A 99 -8.26 1.09 -14.70
CA TRP A 99 -9.30 1.25 -15.70
C TRP A 99 -9.12 0.32 -16.90
N THR A 100 -8.25 -0.68 -16.79
CA THR A 100 -8.10 -1.72 -17.82
C THR A 100 -9.15 -2.81 -17.67
N ALA A 101 -9.62 -3.34 -18.79
CA ALA A 101 -10.54 -4.49 -18.80
C ALA A 101 -9.80 -5.85 -18.76
N TYR A 102 -8.47 -5.84 -18.71
CA TYR A 102 -7.63 -7.01 -18.82
C TYR A 102 -6.99 -7.39 -17.50
N ASP A 103 -7.23 -8.62 -17.06
CA ASP A 103 -6.58 -9.22 -15.91
C ASP A 103 -5.07 -9.35 -16.13
N LEU A 104 -4.29 -9.24 -15.05
CA LEU A 104 -2.88 -9.59 -15.04
C LEU A 104 -2.74 -11.01 -14.50
N GLU A 105 -2.17 -11.91 -15.30
CA GLU A 105 -1.92 -13.30 -14.90
C GLU A 105 -3.18 -14.03 -14.38
N GLY A 106 -4.34 -13.69 -14.93
CA GLY A 106 -5.63 -14.27 -14.56
C GLY A 106 -6.25 -13.71 -13.28
N HIS A 107 -5.77 -12.57 -12.80
CA HIS A 107 -6.31 -11.87 -11.63
C HIS A 107 -6.65 -10.41 -11.95
N ASP A 108 -7.83 -9.99 -11.47
CA ASP A 108 -8.18 -8.57 -11.38
C ASP A 108 -7.40 -7.88 -10.25
N ASN A 109 -7.14 -8.64 -9.18
CA ASN A 109 -6.32 -8.26 -8.03
C ASN A 109 -5.73 -9.56 -7.41
N GLY A 110 -4.41 -9.60 -7.26
CA GLY A 110 -3.71 -10.77 -6.73
C GLY A 110 -2.19 -10.62 -6.65
N ASP A 111 -1.56 -11.69 -6.16
CA ASP A 111 -0.12 -11.80 -5.93
C ASP A 111 0.40 -13.08 -6.57
N ILE A 112 1.55 -13.00 -7.25
CA ILE A 112 2.21 -14.18 -7.81
C ILE A 112 3.65 -14.22 -7.34
N PHE A 113 4.01 -15.33 -6.73
CA PHE A 113 5.36 -15.65 -6.31
C PHE A 113 5.98 -16.58 -7.34
N TYR A 114 7.12 -16.18 -7.90
CA TYR A 114 7.87 -16.97 -8.86
C TYR A 114 9.06 -17.61 -8.15
N GLY A 115 9.08 -18.95 -8.10
CA GLY A 115 10.14 -19.72 -7.44
C GLY A 115 10.80 -20.74 -8.35
N ASP A 116 11.85 -21.37 -7.84
CA ASP A 116 12.68 -22.31 -8.60
C ASP A 116 11.97 -23.59 -9.03
N ASN A 117 10.83 -23.93 -8.44
CA ASN A 117 10.08 -25.17 -8.72
C ASN A 117 8.69 -24.92 -9.29
N GLY A 118 8.26 -23.65 -9.41
CA GLY A 118 6.92 -23.30 -9.84
C GLY A 118 6.50 -21.91 -9.36
N THR A 119 5.21 -21.64 -9.46
CA THR A 119 4.59 -20.41 -8.98
C THR A 119 3.59 -20.68 -7.87
N LEU A 120 3.38 -19.70 -7.01
CA LEU A 120 2.23 -19.60 -6.12
C LEU A 120 1.43 -18.38 -6.57
N SER A 121 0.19 -18.60 -7.00
CA SER A 121 -0.76 -17.54 -7.34
C SER A 121 -1.77 -17.39 -6.21
N ILE A 122 -2.09 -16.15 -5.85
CA ILE A 122 -3.10 -15.78 -4.86
C ILE A 122 -4.01 -14.73 -5.50
N GLY A 123 -5.31 -14.99 -5.55
CA GLY A 123 -6.30 -14.09 -6.15
C GLY A 123 -7.64 -14.18 -5.42
N ARG A 124 -8.68 -13.49 -5.90
CA ARG A 124 -10.01 -13.46 -5.23
C ARG A 124 -10.60 -14.84 -4.98
N ASN A 125 -10.27 -15.80 -5.85
CA ASN A 125 -10.77 -17.18 -5.81
C ASN A 125 -9.97 -18.12 -4.90
N GLY A 126 -8.92 -17.64 -4.23
CA GLY A 126 -8.06 -18.45 -3.37
C GLY A 126 -6.60 -18.42 -3.80
N TRP A 127 -5.87 -19.48 -3.48
CA TRP A 127 -4.46 -19.65 -3.83
C TRP A 127 -4.21 -21.00 -4.49
N GLN A 128 -3.21 -21.07 -5.37
CA GLN A 128 -2.85 -22.26 -6.12
C GLN A 128 -1.35 -22.28 -6.42
N VAL A 129 -0.69 -23.40 -6.15
CA VAL A 129 0.67 -23.68 -6.60
C VAL A 129 0.64 -24.35 -7.97
N THR A 130 1.49 -23.92 -8.90
CA THR A 130 1.69 -24.57 -10.19
C THR A 130 3.16 -24.93 -10.37
N PHE A 131 3.47 -26.21 -10.52
CA PHE A 131 4.87 -26.64 -10.70
C PHE A 131 5.38 -26.33 -12.11
N LYS A 132 6.71 -26.23 -12.29
CA LYS A 132 7.37 -25.97 -13.59
C LYS A 132 6.96 -26.91 -14.72
N ASN A 133 6.53 -28.13 -14.41
CA ASN A 133 6.03 -29.09 -15.39
C ASN A 133 4.55 -28.89 -15.76
N GLY A 134 3.93 -27.79 -15.33
CA GLY A 134 2.53 -27.43 -15.58
C GLY A 134 1.51 -28.14 -14.69
N LYS A 135 1.94 -29.04 -13.78
CA LYS A 135 1.01 -29.73 -12.89
C LYS A 135 0.58 -28.81 -11.74
N SER A 136 -0.70 -28.86 -11.41
CA SER A 136 -1.25 -28.22 -10.21
C SER A 136 -0.68 -28.88 -8.94
N GLY A 137 -0.21 -28.05 -8.02
CA GLY A 137 0.16 -28.41 -6.65
C GLY A 137 -0.97 -28.10 -5.65
N PRO A 138 -0.63 -27.90 -4.37
CA PRO A 138 -1.59 -27.48 -3.35
C PRO A 138 -2.31 -26.19 -3.70
N GLY A 139 -3.54 -26.06 -3.22
CA GLY A 139 -4.35 -24.86 -3.36
C GLY A 139 -5.47 -24.83 -2.31
N GLY A 140 -6.14 -23.70 -2.19
CA GLY A 140 -7.21 -23.54 -1.20
C GLY A 140 -7.90 -22.18 -1.26
N PRO A 141 -8.97 -21.99 -0.45
CA PRO A 141 -9.71 -20.74 -0.39
C PRO A 141 -8.90 -19.63 0.29
N ARG A 142 -9.39 -18.38 0.20
CA ARG A 142 -8.83 -17.24 0.93
C ARG A 142 -8.96 -17.40 2.46
N GLY A 143 -8.05 -16.73 3.18
CA GLY A 143 -7.94 -16.82 4.64
C GLY A 143 -8.77 -15.80 5.45
N GLN A 144 -9.68 -15.01 4.88
CA GLN A 144 -10.38 -13.92 5.60
C GLN A 144 -11.06 -14.39 6.89
N TYR A 145 -11.79 -15.51 6.84
CA TYR A 145 -12.43 -16.07 8.04
C TYR A 145 -11.40 -16.44 9.11
N LEU A 146 -10.29 -17.07 8.70
CA LEU A 146 -9.22 -17.46 9.63
C LEU A 146 -8.50 -16.25 10.22
N HIS A 147 -8.37 -15.16 9.46
CA HIS A 147 -7.82 -13.89 9.93
C HIS A 147 -8.69 -13.28 11.04
N ALA A 148 -10.02 -13.23 10.85
CA ALA A 148 -10.95 -12.76 11.89
C ALA A 148 -10.93 -13.67 13.14
N VAL A 149 -10.85 -14.99 12.95
CA VAL A 149 -10.72 -15.94 14.07
C VAL A 149 -9.43 -15.72 14.84
N ASN A 150 -8.30 -15.46 14.17
CA ASN A 150 -7.02 -15.16 14.81
C ASN A 150 -7.13 -13.88 15.66
N PHE A 151 -7.71 -12.80 15.12
CA PHE A 151 -7.91 -11.56 15.87
C PHE A 151 -8.72 -11.78 17.15
N ILE A 152 -9.87 -12.47 17.06
CA ILE A 152 -10.72 -12.75 18.24
C ILE A 152 -9.95 -13.60 19.27
N LYS A 153 -9.15 -14.58 18.83
CA LYS A 153 -8.32 -15.40 19.72
C LYS A 153 -7.27 -14.55 20.44
N ALA A 154 -6.55 -13.68 19.72
CA ALA A 154 -5.53 -12.80 20.29
C ALA A 154 -6.12 -11.81 21.32
N VAL A 155 -7.29 -11.22 21.02
CA VAL A 155 -8.00 -10.35 21.97
C VAL A 155 -8.37 -11.11 23.25
N ARG A 156 -8.87 -12.34 23.12
CA ARG A 156 -9.23 -13.19 24.27
C ARG A 156 -8.01 -13.62 25.08
N SER A 157 -6.91 -13.97 24.43
CA SER A 157 -5.69 -14.40 25.12
C SER A 157 -4.96 -13.26 25.80
N ARG A 158 -5.16 -12.02 25.32
CA ARG A 158 -4.44 -10.80 25.75
C ARG A 158 -2.92 -10.90 25.56
N LYS A 159 -2.47 -11.71 24.60
CA LYS A 159 -1.06 -11.86 24.24
C LYS A 159 -0.87 -11.33 22.82
N ALA A 160 -0.09 -10.25 22.69
CA ALA A 160 0.19 -9.65 21.38
C ALA A 160 0.81 -10.66 20.40
N GLY A 161 1.70 -11.54 20.88
CA GLY A 161 2.35 -12.57 20.06
C GLY A 161 1.43 -13.67 19.51
N ASP A 162 0.15 -13.72 19.90
CA ASP A 162 -0.83 -14.63 19.29
C ASP A 162 -1.45 -14.05 18.01
N LEU A 163 -1.20 -12.77 17.71
CA LEU A 163 -1.71 -12.09 16.52
C LEU A 163 -0.78 -12.33 15.33
N ASN A 164 -1.34 -12.77 14.20
CA ASN A 164 -0.54 -13.07 12.99
C ASN A 164 -0.15 -11.82 12.19
N ALA A 165 -0.88 -10.72 12.37
CA ALA A 165 -0.70 -9.46 11.65
C ALA A 165 -0.86 -8.31 12.65
N ASP A 166 0.22 -7.99 13.35
CA ASP A 166 0.25 -6.90 14.31
C ASP A 166 0.37 -5.53 13.63
N VAL A 167 0.43 -4.48 14.46
CA VAL A 167 0.50 -3.10 13.98
C VAL A 167 1.81 -2.79 13.23
N GLU A 168 2.90 -3.47 13.56
CA GLU A 168 4.20 -3.27 12.92
C GLU A 168 4.18 -3.85 11.50
N VAL A 169 3.54 -5.01 11.31
CA VAL A 169 3.25 -5.58 9.99
C VAL A 169 2.50 -4.58 9.12
N GLY A 170 1.42 -3.98 9.65
CA GLY A 170 0.63 -2.97 8.93
C GLY A 170 1.40 -1.69 8.63
N HIS A 171 2.22 -1.22 9.59
CA HIS A 171 3.08 -0.04 9.42
C HIS A 171 4.09 -0.23 8.28
N HIS A 172 4.78 -1.37 8.24
CA HIS A 172 5.73 -1.67 7.17
C HIS A 172 5.05 -1.71 5.80
N SER A 173 3.93 -2.44 5.68
CA SER A 173 3.20 -2.54 4.41
C SER A 173 2.68 -1.17 3.95
N ALA A 174 2.14 -0.33 4.86
CA ALA A 174 1.73 1.03 4.54
C ALA A 174 2.91 1.91 4.10
N THR A 175 4.08 1.72 4.72
CA THR A 175 5.30 2.44 4.34
C THR A 175 5.72 2.14 2.90
N LEU A 176 5.56 0.90 2.41
CA LEU A 176 5.83 0.58 1.00
C LEU A 176 4.96 1.43 0.04
N CYS A 177 3.67 1.60 0.33
CA CYS A 177 2.78 2.46 -0.45
C CYS A 177 3.26 3.92 -0.45
N HIS A 178 3.67 4.43 0.71
CA HIS A 178 4.17 5.80 0.85
C HIS A 178 5.46 6.03 0.08
N ILE A 179 6.47 5.16 0.26
CA ILE A 179 7.77 5.35 -0.41
C ILE A 179 7.67 5.16 -1.93
N ALA A 180 6.76 4.31 -2.42
CA ALA A 180 6.48 4.17 -3.85
C ALA A 180 5.88 5.46 -4.44
N ASN A 181 4.89 6.05 -3.77
CA ASN A 181 4.33 7.35 -4.16
C ASN A 181 5.40 8.45 -4.14
N ILE A 182 6.28 8.47 -3.14
CA ILE A 182 7.35 9.46 -3.06
C ILE A 182 8.34 9.27 -4.21
N ALA A 183 8.81 8.04 -4.46
CA ALA A 183 9.71 7.72 -5.58
C ALA A 183 9.13 8.14 -6.94
N MET A 184 7.82 7.95 -7.13
CA MET A 184 7.11 8.40 -8.33
C MET A 184 7.14 9.93 -8.43
N ARG A 185 6.80 10.64 -7.35
CA ARG A 185 6.74 12.11 -7.33
C ARG A 185 8.08 12.77 -7.57
N VAL A 186 9.18 12.16 -7.10
CA VAL A 186 10.54 12.66 -7.34
C VAL A 186 11.17 12.13 -8.63
N GLY A 187 10.54 11.16 -9.30
CA GLY A 187 10.94 10.62 -10.60
C GLY A 187 12.26 9.85 -10.60
N ARG A 188 12.68 9.27 -9.46
CA ARG A 188 13.97 8.59 -9.33
C ARG A 188 13.95 7.43 -8.32
N ARG A 189 14.94 6.55 -8.43
CA ARG A 189 15.19 5.47 -7.47
C ARG A 189 15.67 6.05 -6.15
N LEU A 190 15.05 5.63 -5.05
CA LEU A 190 15.36 6.08 -3.69
C LEU A 190 15.89 4.92 -2.84
N LYS A 191 16.96 5.15 -2.08
CA LYS A 191 17.43 4.23 -1.05
C LYS A 191 16.75 4.57 0.28
N PHE A 192 16.30 3.57 1.03
CA PHE A 192 15.57 3.76 2.28
C PHE A 192 16.33 3.15 3.47
N ASP A 193 16.53 3.93 4.52
CA ASP A 193 17.09 3.48 5.79
C ASP A 193 15.95 3.03 6.69
N LEU A 194 15.92 1.73 6.97
CA LEU A 194 14.86 1.09 7.74
C LEU A 194 14.89 1.50 9.21
N ALA A 195 16.07 1.67 9.79
CA ALA A 195 16.22 1.98 11.20
C ALA A 195 15.85 3.44 11.49
N ARG A 196 16.04 4.32 10.51
CA ARG A 196 15.73 5.76 10.62
C ARG A 196 14.41 6.16 9.96
N GLU A 197 13.79 5.24 9.23
CA GLU A 197 12.58 5.45 8.40
C GLU A 197 12.70 6.66 7.48
N ARG A 198 13.84 6.79 6.79
CA ARG A 198 14.18 7.95 5.96
C ARG A 198 14.91 7.57 4.69
N PHE A 199 14.81 8.42 3.67
CA PHE A 199 15.60 8.26 2.45
C PHE A 199 17.05 8.65 2.70
N ILE A 200 17.98 7.81 2.25
CA ILE A 200 19.42 8.04 2.36
C ILE A 200 19.84 9.07 1.31
N ASP A 201 20.53 10.12 1.75
CA ASP A 201 21.10 11.19 0.91
C ASP A 201 20.08 11.91 -0.01
N ASP A 202 18.79 11.92 0.35
CA ASP A 202 17.74 12.56 -0.46
C ASP A 202 16.88 13.53 0.36
N ALA A 203 17.33 14.80 0.43
CA ALA A 203 16.65 15.83 1.20
C ALA A 203 15.25 16.15 0.66
N GLU A 204 15.07 16.16 -0.65
CA GLU A 204 13.78 16.44 -1.31
C GLU A 204 12.76 15.35 -1.00
N ALA A 205 13.11 14.07 -1.19
CA ALA A 205 12.21 12.95 -0.90
C ALA A 205 11.81 12.91 0.58
N ASN A 206 12.75 13.22 1.48
CA ASN A 206 12.47 13.30 2.92
C ASN A 206 11.48 14.41 3.29
N THR A 207 11.28 15.44 2.46
CA THR A 207 10.23 16.45 2.70
C THR A 207 8.82 15.89 2.60
N TYR A 208 8.62 14.75 1.91
CA TYR A 208 7.32 14.10 1.74
C TYR A 208 6.99 13.09 2.84
N LEU A 209 7.93 12.74 3.72
CA LEU A 209 7.68 11.84 4.86
C LEU A 209 6.83 12.50 5.96
N THR A 210 6.68 13.81 5.89
CA THR A 210 5.81 14.58 6.78
C THR A 210 5.11 15.66 5.98
N LYS A 211 4.21 16.38 6.64
CA LYS A 211 3.56 17.58 6.08
C LYS A 211 3.45 18.65 7.16
N PRO A 212 3.41 19.94 6.80
CA PRO A 212 3.08 20.99 7.75
C PRO A 212 1.67 20.76 8.28
N TYR A 213 1.53 20.63 9.60
CA TYR A 213 0.22 20.47 10.23
C TYR A 213 -0.37 21.85 10.50
N ARG A 214 -1.69 21.96 10.34
CA ARG A 214 -2.42 23.15 10.77
C ARG A 214 -2.25 23.38 12.27
N GLN A 215 -2.30 24.65 12.67
CA GLN A 215 -2.30 25.03 14.08
C GLN A 215 -3.39 24.27 14.86
N GLY A 216 -3.03 23.72 16.02
CA GLY A 216 -3.90 22.91 16.88
C GLY A 216 -3.90 21.41 16.58
N TYR A 217 -3.18 20.96 15.54
CA TYR A 217 -3.01 19.54 15.22
C TYR A 217 -1.59 19.03 15.46
N GLU A 218 -0.68 19.85 15.98
CA GLU A 218 0.74 19.54 16.16
C GLU A 218 0.93 18.21 16.90
N LEU A 219 1.92 17.42 16.46
CA LEU A 219 2.30 16.22 17.19
C LEU A 219 2.97 16.62 18.52
N PRO A 220 2.70 15.88 19.61
CA PRO A 220 3.40 16.10 20.87
C PRO A 220 4.92 15.91 20.68
N THR A 221 5.72 16.71 21.38
CA THR A 221 7.16 16.47 21.47
C THR A 221 7.40 15.23 22.33
N LEU A 222 8.08 14.23 21.76
CA LEU A 222 8.53 13.02 22.43
C LEU A 222 9.72 13.29 23.35
#